data_AF-A0A3M2WA11-F1
#
_entry.id   AF-A0A3M2WA11-F1
#
_cell.length_a   1.000
_cell.length_b   1.000
_cell.length_c   1.000
_cell.angle_alpha   90.00
_cell.angle_beta   90.00
_cell.angle_gamma   90.00
#
_symmetry.space_group_name_H-M   'P 1'
#
loop_
_entity.id
_entity.type
_entity.pdbx_description
1 polymer ?
#
loop_
_entity_poly.entity_id
_entity_poly.type
_entity_poly.pdbx_seq_one_letter_code
_entity_poly.pdbx_strand_id
1 'polypeptide(L)'
;MNKSAGIAVGVIVVAGALVTAGAWYTGNQLEGALNDSIGKANQELSKSFKGTDTSVKLEMVSLEKHFFSSTAHYRVDIQNLSDSTQGGQFLFVDQIEHGPIPLSHLKTLNLIPV
;
A
#
# COMPACT_ATOMS: atom_id res chain seq x y z
N MET A 1 15.09 10.45 -41.61
CA MET A 1 15.06 10.25 -40.15
C MET A 1 16.48 10.19 -39.63
N ASN A 2 16.81 11.02 -38.63
CA ASN A 2 18.15 11.09 -38.07
C ASN A 2 18.38 9.84 -37.21
N LYS A 3 19.46 9.07 -37.43
CA LYS A 3 19.76 7.84 -36.67
C LYS A 3 19.70 8.08 -35.16
N SER A 4 20.14 9.24 -34.70
CA SER A 4 20.08 9.66 -33.29
C SER A 4 18.65 9.77 -32.74
N ALA A 5 17.68 10.21 -33.55
CA ALA A 5 16.28 10.26 -33.15
C ALA A 5 15.68 8.86 -33.01
N GLY A 6 16.02 7.93 -33.90
CA GLY A 6 15.60 6.53 -33.80
C GLY A 6 16.17 5.82 -32.56
N ILE A 7 17.46 6.07 -32.27
CA ILE A 7 18.12 5.53 -31.07
C ILE A 7 17.50 6.12 -29.80
N ALA A 8 17.27 7.42 -29.75
CA ALA A 8 16.65 8.08 -28.60
C ALA A 8 15.25 7.53 -28.31
N VAL A 9 14.41 7.36 -29.35
CA VAL A 9 13.07 6.76 -29.21
C VAL A 9 13.16 5.32 -28.70
N GLY A 10 14.09 4.52 -29.23
CA GLY A 10 14.30 3.14 -28.77
C GLY A 10 14.64 3.05 -27.28
N VAL A 11 15.54 3.92 -26.79
CA VAL A 11 15.94 3.95 -25.37
C VAL A 11 14.76 4.31 -24.45
N ILE A 12 13.95 5.30 -24.84
CA ILE A 12 12.77 5.73 -24.05
C ILE A 12 11.76 4.58 -23.92
N VAL A 13 11.52 3.85 -25.01
CA VAL A 13 10.58 2.72 -25.02
C VAL A 13 11.04 1.60 -24.08
N VAL A 14 12.32 1.24 -24.12
CA VAL A 14 12.88 0.20 -23.24
C VAL A 14 12.81 0.63 -21.77
N ALA A 15 13.18 1.89 -21.47
CA ALA A 15 13.11 2.41 -20.11
C ALA A 15 11.67 2.42 -19.55
N GLY A 16 10.69 2.88 -20.36
CA GLY A 16 9.29 2.87 -19.98
C GLY A 16 8.75 1.46 -19.71
N ALA A 17 9.16 0.48 -20.52
CA ALA A 17 8.77 -0.92 -20.33
C ALA A 17 9.31 -1.50 -19.00
N LEU A 18 10.58 -1.23 -18.68
CA LEU A 18 11.19 -1.69 -17.42
C LEU A 18 10.52 -1.09 -16.18
N VAL A 19 10.23 0.22 -16.23
CA VAL A 19 9.57 0.93 -15.12
C VAL A 19 8.15 0.37 -14.88
N THR A 20 7.40 0.14 -15.94
CA THR A 20 6.03 -0.43 -15.86
C THR A 20 6.05 -1.86 -15.34
N ALA A 21 6.98 -2.69 -15.78
CA ALA A 21 7.12 -4.07 -15.31
C ALA A 21 7.48 -4.16 -13.82
N GLY A 22 8.40 -3.31 -13.34
CA GLY A 22 8.76 -3.24 -11.92
C GLY A 22 7.61 -2.76 -11.04
N ALA A 23 6.82 -1.81 -11.54
CA ALA A 23 5.67 -1.28 -10.82
C ALA A 23 4.52 -2.30 -10.71
N TRP A 24 4.29 -3.07 -11.78
CA TRP A 24 3.34 -4.20 -11.75
C TRP A 24 3.76 -5.30 -10.77
N TYR A 25 5.05 -5.69 -10.78
CA TYR A 25 5.58 -6.72 -9.87
C TYR A 25 5.42 -6.33 -8.39
N THR A 26 5.79 -5.09 -8.04
CA THR A 26 5.67 -4.58 -6.67
C THR A 26 4.22 -4.40 -6.22
N GLY A 27 3.33 -3.92 -7.11
CA GLY A 27 1.90 -3.83 -6.83
C GLY A 27 1.25 -5.18 -6.58
N ASN A 28 1.72 -6.24 -7.24
CA ASN A 28 1.19 -7.59 -7.03
C ASN A 28 1.59 -8.17 -5.66
N GLN A 29 2.79 -7.85 -5.17
CA GLN A 29 3.27 -8.30 -3.85
C GLN A 29 2.63 -7.55 -2.69
N LEU A 30 2.11 -6.35 -2.93
CA LEU A 30 1.58 -5.45 -1.90
C LEU A 30 0.44 -6.08 -1.10
N GLU A 31 -0.51 -6.73 -1.77
CA GLU A 31 -1.66 -7.35 -1.10
C GLU A 31 -1.24 -8.45 -0.10
N GLY A 32 -0.26 -9.28 -0.48
CA GLY A 32 0.28 -10.31 0.39
C GLY A 32 1.00 -9.71 1.60
N ALA A 33 1.82 -8.69 1.38
CA ALA A 33 2.52 -7.98 2.45
C ALA A 33 1.56 -7.28 3.42
N LEU A 34 0.50 -6.64 2.91
CA LEU A 34 -0.53 -5.99 3.72
C LEU A 34 -1.30 -7.01 4.57
N ASN A 35 -1.70 -8.15 3.99
CA ASN A 35 -2.37 -9.20 4.73
C ASN A 35 -1.49 -9.80 5.85
N ASP A 36 -0.20 -10.03 5.59
CA ASP A 36 0.74 -10.52 6.61
C ASP A 36 0.93 -9.50 7.74
N SER A 37 1.09 -8.22 7.40
CA SER A 37 1.18 -7.13 8.39
C SER A 37 -0.09 -6.99 9.22
N ILE A 38 -1.28 -7.08 8.62
CA ILE A 38 -2.56 -7.07 9.35
C ILE A 38 -2.66 -8.27 10.27
N GLY A 39 -2.25 -9.46 9.82
CA GLY A 39 -2.23 -10.66 10.64
C GLY A 39 -1.34 -10.49 11.88
N LYS A 40 -0.14 -9.95 11.71
CA LYS A 40 0.78 -9.63 12.81
C LYS A 40 0.20 -8.57 13.75
N ALA A 41 -0.33 -7.47 13.20
CA ALA A 41 -0.96 -6.41 13.98
C ALA A 41 -2.13 -6.95 14.83
N ASN A 42 -3.00 -7.79 14.26
CA ASN A 42 -4.09 -8.42 15.01
C ASN A 42 -3.60 -9.36 16.11
N GLN A 43 -2.51 -10.10 15.90
CA GLN A 43 -1.91 -10.90 16.95
C GLN A 43 -1.38 -10.04 18.10
N GLU A 44 -0.75 -8.91 17.79
CA GLU A 44 -0.27 -7.97 18.79
C GLU A 44 -1.43 -7.29 19.53
N LEU A 45 -2.45 -6.82 18.82
CA LEU A 45 -3.66 -6.25 19.41
C LEU A 45 -4.32 -7.26 20.36
N SER A 46 -4.51 -8.51 19.92
CA SER A 46 -5.03 -9.57 20.78
C SER A 46 -4.17 -9.78 22.02
N LYS A 47 -2.84 -9.77 21.90
CA LYS A 47 -1.94 -9.89 23.06
C LYS A 47 -2.03 -8.70 24.01
N SER A 48 -2.14 -7.48 23.48
CA SER A 48 -2.21 -6.24 24.27
C SER A 48 -3.52 -6.13 25.05
N PHE A 49 -4.63 -6.58 24.46
CA PHE A 49 -5.96 -6.58 25.10
C PHE A 49 -6.31 -7.91 25.77
N LYS A 50 -5.37 -8.87 25.87
CA LYS A 50 -5.60 -10.11 26.63
C LYS A 50 -5.86 -9.77 28.10
N GLY A 51 -7.06 -10.11 28.58
CA GLY A 51 -7.47 -9.88 29.96
C GLY A 51 -8.29 -8.61 30.17
N THR A 52 -8.58 -7.85 29.11
CA THR A 52 -9.64 -6.83 29.10
C THR A 52 -10.86 -7.34 28.34
N ASP A 53 -12.05 -6.83 28.64
CA ASP A 53 -13.26 -7.14 27.86
C ASP A 53 -13.21 -6.55 26.44
N THR A 54 -12.32 -5.56 26.23
CA THR A 54 -12.12 -4.84 24.96
C THR A 54 -11.44 -5.71 23.90
N SER A 55 -12.02 -5.72 22.70
CA SER A 55 -11.44 -6.40 21.53
C SER A 55 -11.20 -5.37 20.42
N VAL A 56 -10.03 -5.40 19.80
CA VAL A 56 -9.68 -4.53 18.67
C VAL A 56 -9.23 -5.40 17.50
N LYS A 57 -9.84 -5.20 16.35
CA LYS A 57 -9.53 -5.93 15.11
C LYS A 57 -9.29 -4.97 13.96
N LEU A 58 -8.18 -5.14 13.27
CA LEU A 58 -7.84 -4.47 12.03
C LEU A 58 -8.17 -5.38 10.85
N GLU A 59 -8.86 -4.85 9.84
CA GLU A 59 -9.21 -5.55 8.61
C GLU A 59 -8.94 -4.66 7.39
N MET A 60 -8.56 -5.28 6.28
CA MET A 60 -8.54 -4.64 4.97
C MET A 60 -9.88 -4.91 4.29
N VAL A 61 -10.62 -3.85 3.97
CA VAL A 61 -11.93 -3.90 3.32
C VAL A 61 -11.80 -4.08 1.82
N SER A 62 -10.88 -3.33 1.21
CA SER A 62 -10.60 -3.42 -0.23
C SER A 62 -9.20 -2.88 -0.53
N LEU A 63 -8.62 -3.38 -1.63
CA LEU A 63 -7.36 -2.90 -2.16
C LEU A 63 -7.53 -2.66 -3.66
N GLU A 64 -7.44 -1.42 -4.09
CA GLU A 64 -7.50 -1.03 -5.50
C GLU A 64 -6.09 -0.85 -6.04
N LYS A 65 -5.66 -1.78 -6.90
CA LYS A 65 -4.32 -1.79 -7.48
C LYS A 65 -4.27 -0.97 -8.77
N HIS A 66 -3.35 -0.01 -8.83
CA HIS A 66 -2.97 0.68 -10.06
C HIS A 66 -1.52 0.32 -10.42
N PHE A 67 -1.00 0.87 -11.53
CA PHE A 67 0.35 0.53 -11.99
C PHE A 67 1.45 1.01 -11.05
N PHE A 68 1.34 2.23 -10.50
CA PHE A 68 2.36 2.88 -9.65
C PHE A 68 1.84 3.26 -8.25
N SER A 69 0.59 2.92 -7.97
CA SER A 69 -0.05 3.26 -6.71
C SER A 69 -1.14 2.25 -6.40
N SER A 70 -1.50 2.11 -5.15
CA SER A 70 -2.62 1.31 -4.70
C SER A 70 -3.37 2.05 -3.62
N THR A 71 -4.69 1.96 -3.62
CA THR A 71 -5.53 2.56 -2.59
C THR A 71 -6.06 1.44 -1.70
N ALA A 72 -5.67 1.44 -0.43
CA ALA A 72 -6.12 0.46 0.54
C ALA A 72 -7.18 1.07 1.47
N HIS A 73 -8.30 0.39 1.62
CA HIS A 73 -9.34 0.76 2.57
C HIS A 73 -9.25 -0.19 3.75
N TYR A 74 -9.03 0.37 4.94
CA TYR A 74 -8.94 -0.37 6.19
C TYR A 74 -10.12 -0.06 7.08
N ARG A 75 -10.38 -1.01 7.98
CA ARG A 75 -11.41 -0.91 9.00
C ARG A 75 -10.85 -1.41 10.32
N VAL A 76 -10.99 -0.58 11.34
CA VAL A 76 -10.69 -0.95 12.72
C VAL A 76 -12.00 -1.08 13.46
N ASP A 77 -12.25 -2.28 13.98
CA ASP A 77 -13.42 -2.62 14.77
C ASP A 77 -13.01 -2.73 16.24
N ILE A 78 -13.62 -1.92 17.09
CA ILE A 78 -13.38 -1.89 18.54
C ILE A 78 -14.67 -2.31 19.22
N GLN A 79 -14.63 -3.39 20.00
CA GLN A 79 -15.77 -3.91 20.74
C GLN A 79 -15.50 -3.84 22.24
N ASN A 80 -16.57 -3.69 23.03
CA ASN A 80 -16.55 -3.68 24.50
C ASN A 80 -15.55 -2.66 25.07
N LEU A 81 -15.69 -1.41 24.67
CA LEU A 81 -14.95 -0.32 25.31
C LEU A 81 -15.46 -0.19 26.75
N SER A 82 -14.57 -0.18 27.74
CA SER A 82 -14.89 -0.31 29.17
C SER A 82 -15.93 0.69 29.71
N ASP A 83 -16.18 1.79 29.01
CA ASP A 83 -17.14 2.85 29.37
C ASP A 83 -18.36 2.95 28.43
N SER A 84 -18.50 2.09 27.42
CA SER A 84 -19.63 2.14 26.48
C SER A 84 -19.92 0.77 25.86
N THR A 85 -21.17 0.31 25.99
CA THR A 85 -21.69 -0.92 25.34
C THR A 85 -21.74 -0.81 23.81
N GLN A 86 -21.41 0.36 23.26
CA GLN A 86 -21.32 0.61 21.82
C GLN A 86 -19.86 0.49 21.39
N GLY A 87 -19.57 -0.57 20.63
CA GLY A 87 -18.32 -0.65 19.89
C GLY A 87 -18.21 0.49 18.87
N GLY A 88 -16.97 0.83 18.50
CA GLY A 88 -16.66 1.86 17.51
C GLY A 88 -16.03 1.24 16.28
N GLN A 89 -16.44 1.71 15.09
CA GLN A 89 -15.80 1.34 13.83
C GLN A 89 -15.15 2.57 13.20
N PHE A 90 -13.87 2.44 12.86
CA PHE A 90 -13.12 3.48 12.16
C PHE A 90 -12.74 2.97 10.78
N LEU A 91 -12.98 3.79 9.76
CA LEU A 91 -12.55 3.51 8.40
C LEU A 91 -11.39 4.43 8.03
N PHE A 92 -10.36 3.85 7.43
CA PHE A 92 -9.18 4.58 6.98
C PHE A 92 -8.94 4.29 5.50
N VAL A 93 -8.46 5.30 4.78
CA VAL A 93 -8.03 5.18 3.39
C VAL A 93 -6.56 5.50 3.34
N ASP A 94 -5.76 4.60 2.79
CA ASP A 94 -4.32 4.76 2.59
C ASP A 94 -3.99 4.75 1.11
N GLN A 95 -3.13 5.66 0.69
CA GLN A 95 -2.67 5.78 -0.69
C GLN A 95 -1.19 5.38 -0.74
N ILE A 96 -0.95 4.19 -1.24
CA ILE A 96 0.36 3.54 -1.22
C ILE A 96 0.99 3.69 -2.60
N GLU A 97 2.08 4.43 -2.70
CA GLU A 97 2.87 4.49 -3.94
C GLU A 97 3.83 3.29 -4.03
N HIS A 98 3.92 2.68 -5.21
CA HIS A 98 4.81 1.54 -5.44
C HIS A 98 5.45 1.58 -6.85
N GLY A 99 6.47 0.75 -7.03
CA GLY A 99 7.26 0.67 -8.25
C GLY A 99 8.66 1.24 -8.10
N PRO A 100 9.50 1.10 -9.15
CA PRO A 100 10.91 1.45 -9.07
C PRO A 100 11.17 2.96 -8.93
N ILE A 101 10.19 3.80 -9.29
CA ILE A 101 10.27 5.26 -9.14
C ILE A 101 8.88 5.78 -8.71
N PRO A 102 8.72 6.31 -7.49
CA PRO A 102 7.46 6.91 -7.03
C PRO A 102 7.11 8.15 -7.88
N LEU A 103 5.84 8.30 -8.27
CA LEU A 103 5.40 9.48 -9.03
C LEU A 103 5.54 10.78 -8.20
N SER A 104 5.38 10.70 -6.88
CA SER A 104 5.63 11.83 -5.97
C SER A 104 7.09 12.33 -6.01
N HIS A 105 8.04 11.42 -6.16
CA HIS A 105 9.48 11.71 -6.27
C HIS A 105 9.82 12.36 -7.61
N LEU A 106 9.17 11.93 -8.70
CA LEU A 106 9.30 12.59 -10.00
C LEU A 106 8.75 14.02 -9.99
N LYS A 107 7.59 14.24 -9.37
CA LYS A 107 6.97 15.57 -9.25
C LYS A 107 7.83 16.55 -8.46
N THR A 108 8.57 16.05 -7.48
CA THR A 108 9.45 16.86 -6.61
C THR A 108 10.89 16.94 -7.12
N LEU A 109 11.20 16.35 -8.29
CA LEU A 109 12.56 16.18 -8.82
C LEU A 109 13.53 15.52 -7.82
N ASN A 110 12.99 14.74 -6.87
CA ASN A 110 13.74 14.08 -5.83
C ASN A 110 14.05 12.63 -6.28
N LEU A 111 15.15 12.48 -7.03
CA LEU A 111 15.58 11.20 -7.60
C LEU A 111 16.33 10.29 -6.61
N ILE A 112 16.26 10.58 -5.30
CA ILE A 112 16.91 9.76 -4.29
C ILE A 112 16.09 8.45 -4.13
N PRO A 113 16.73 7.27 -4.26
CA PRO A 113 16.05 5.99 -4.07
C PRO A 113 15.65 5.80 -2.61
N VAL A 114 14.49 5.17 -2.38
CA VAL A 114 14.00 4.71 -1.07
C VAL A 114 14.37 3.26 -0.82
#